data_AF-A0A2G9TKV7-F1
#
_entry.id   AF-A0A2G9TKV7-F1
#
_cell.length_a   1.000
_cell.length_b   1.000
_cell.length_c   1.000
_cell.angle_alpha   90.00
_cell.angle_beta   90.00
_cell.angle_gamma   90.00
#
_symmetry.space_group_name_H-M   'P 1'
#
loop_
_entity.id
_entity.type
_entity.pdbx_description
1 polymer ?
#
loop_
_entity_poly.entity_id
_entity_poly.type
_entity_poly.pdbx_seq_one_letter_code
_entity_poly.pdbx_strand_id
1 'polypeptide(L)'
;EHIMVVSLGANLELDESSAVRHSDVLNDADVVIAQARVCQSGNKKIFELARQKGVLTLCNPAPSDQCEDRSIMDLVDILCINELEAAVISRTVVNDVDGARTAAAHIQRMGPRNVIITLGADDCNLAAFVLTIN
;
A
#
# COMPACT_ATOMS: atom_id res chain seq x y z
N GLU A 1 -18.73 -22.45 -1.55
CA GLU A 1 -17.46 -22.02 -0.94
C GLU A 1 -16.41 -21.87 -2.01
N HIS A 2 -15.64 -20.78 -1.98
CA HIS A 2 -14.48 -20.59 -2.83
C HIS A 2 -13.25 -20.65 -1.94
N ILE A 3 -12.31 -21.54 -2.25
CA ILE A 3 -11.05 -21.70 -1.50
C ILE A 3 -9.93 -21.17 -2.39
N MET A 4 -9.15 -20.23 -1.86
CA MET A 4 -7.91 -19.77 -2.48
C MET A 4 -6.74 -20.28 -1.66
N VAL A 5 -5.79 -20.95 -2.32
CA VAL A 5 -4.53 -21.39 -1.72
C VAL A 5 -3.40 -20.65 -2.42
N VAL A 6 -2.61 -19.90 -1.65
CA VAL A 6 -1.48 -19.11 -2.16
C VAL A 6 -0.19 -19.71 -1.63
N SER A 7 0.75 -20.01 -2.54
CA SER A 7 2.14 -20.33 -2.21
C SER A 7 3.01 -19.16 -2.66
N LEU A 8 3.63 -18.46 -1.71
CA LEU A 8 4.45 -17.28 -2.03
C LEU A 8 5.81 -17.67 -2.64
N GLY A 9 6.38 -18.82 -2.25
CA GLY A 9 7.61 -19.37 -2.83
C GLY A 9 8.71 -18.32 -3.00
N ALA A 10 9.24 -18.21 -4.22
CA ALA A 10 10.31 -17.28 -4.57
C ALA A 10 9.97 -15.80 -4.30
N ASN A 11 8.70 -15.41 -4.13
CA ASN A 11 8.37 -14.03 -3.78
C ASN A 11 8.96 -13.62 -2.41
N LEU A 12 9.13 -14.59 -1.51
CA LEU A 12 9.77 -14.37 -0.20
C LEU A 12 11.30 -14.32 -0.29
N GLU A 13 11.89 -14.54 -1.46
CA GLU A 13 13.33 -14.33 -1.69
C GLU A 13 13.64 -12.86 -2.05
N LEU A 14 12.61 -12.04 -2.26
CA LEU A 14 12.74 -10.60 -2.52
C LEU A 14 12.92 -9.82 -1.20
N ASP A 15 14.05 -10.06 -0.54
CA ASP A 15 14.44 -9.45 0.73
C ASP A 15 15.25 -8.14 0.56
N GLU A 16 15.79 -7.61 1.67
CA GLU A 16 16.63 -6.41 1.67
C GLU A 16 17.83 -6.51 0.71
N SER A 17 18.48 -7.68 0.65
CA SER A 17 19.66 -7.89 -0.20
C SER A 17 19.28 -7.87 -1.68
N SER A 18 18.12 -8.42 -2.02
CA SER A 18 17.56 -8.36 -3.37
C SER A 18 17.21 -6.93 -3.78
N ALA A 19 16.59 -6.15 -2.87
CA ALA A 19 16.27 -4.75 -3.12
C ALA A 19 17.52 -3.90 -3.39
N VAL A 20 18.58 -4.06 -2.58
CA VAL A 20 19.86 -3.35 -2.80
C VAL A 20 20.48 -3.74 -4.14
N ARG A 21 20.53 -5.04 -4.45
CA ARG A 21 21.15 -5.57 -5.67
C ARG A 21 20.57 -4.98 -6.95
N HIS A 22 19.26 -4.71 -6.96
CA HIS A 22 18.55 -4.22 -8.14
C HIS A 22 18.21 -2.72 -8.06
N SER A 23 18.75 -1.99 -7.09
CA SER A 23 18.36 -0.59 -6.82
C SER A 23 18.75 0.40 -7.92
N ASP A 24 19.59 0.01 -8.87
CA ASP A 24 19.96 0.87 -10.01
C ASP A 24 18.78 1.16 -10.94
N VAL A 25 17.77 0.28 -10.99
CA VAL A 25 16.54 0.53 -11.77
C VAL A 25 15.80 1.78 -11.30
N LEU A 26 16.03 2.23 -10.06
CA LEU A 26 15.43 3.44 -9.51
C LEU A 26 16.01 4.73 -10.13
N ASN A 27 17.16 4.67 -10.81
CA ASN A 27 17.76 5.87 -11.41
C ASN A 27 16.89 6.45 -12.54
N ASP A 28 16.13 5.60 -13.21
CA ASP A 28 15.27 5.94 -14.35
C ASP A 28 13.77 5.76 -14.02
N ALA A 29 13.42 5.52 -12.74
CA ALA A 29 12.05 5.27 -12.32
C ALA A 29 11.38 6.53 -11.80
N ASP A 30 10.15 6.80 -12.24
CA ASP A 30 9.31 7.86 -11.66
C ASP A 30 8.61 7.38 -10.37
N VAL A 31 8.23 6.10 -10.33
CA VAL A 31 7.43 5.51 -9.26
C VAL A 31 7.90 4.09 -8.96
N VAL A 32 7.99 3.72 -7.68
CA VAL A 32 8.08 2.33 -7.23
C VAL A 32 6.75 1.92 -6.58
N ILE A 33 6.25 0.73 -6.96
CA ILE A 33 5.00 0.18 -6.47
C ILE A 33 5.27 -1.12 -5.73
N ALA A 34 4.75 -1.27 -4.50
CA ALA A 34 4.89 -2.49 -3.70
C ALA A 34 3.55 -3.03 -3.17
N GLN A 35 3.54 -4.34 -2.87
CA GLN A 35 2.41 -5.06 -2.27
C GLN A 35 2.86 -6.05 -1.18
N ALA A 36 1.95 -6.54 -0.34
CA ALA A 36 2.26 -7.42 0.79
C ALA A 36 2.42 -8.91 0.42
N ARG A 37 2.94 -9.21 -0.79
CA ARG A 37 3.21 -10.59 -1.25
C ARG A 37 4.68 -10.90 -1.49
N VAL A 38 5.55 -10.02 -1.03
CA VAL A 38 7.00 -10.20 -1.01
C VAL A 38 7.51 -9.94 0.41
N CYS A 39 8.78 -10.19 0.67
CA CYS A 39 9.33 -9.92 2.00
C CYS A 39 9.20 -8.44 2.39
N GLN A 40 8.67 -8.20 3.60
CA GLN A 40 8.48 -6.84 4.13
C GLN A 40 9.81 -6.08 4.22
N SER A 41 10.91 -6.77 4.52
CA SER A 41 12.26 -6.19 4.52
C SER A 41 12.67 -5.68 3.14
N GLY A 42 12.31 -6.38 2.06
CA GLY A 42 12.56 -5.94 0.68
C GLY A 42 11.73 -4.70 0.32
N ASN A 43 10.43 -4.71 0.64
CA ASN A 43 9.54 -3.55 0.44
C ASN A 43 10.03 -2.31 1.19
N LYS A 44 10.38 -2.47 2.47
CA LYS A 44 10.91 -1.37 3.27
C LYS A 44 12.19 -0.82 2.66
N LYS A 45 13.13 -1.71 2.30
CA LYS A 45 14.42 -1.30 1.74
C LYS A 45 14.26 -0.55 0.41
N ILE A 46 13.42 -1.06 -0.50
CA ILE A 46 13.27 -0.41 -1.81
C ILE A 46 12.61 0.96 -1.68
N PHE A 47 11.68 1.14 -0.72
CA PHE A 47 11.11 2.46 -0.43
C PHE A 47 12.12 3.42 0.20
N GLU A 48 12.96 2.97 1.13
CA GLU A 48 14.07 3.79 1.65
C GLU A 48 14.98 4.30 0.52
N LEU A 49 15.37 3.41 -0.39
CA LEU A 49 16.23 3.74 -1.54
C LEU A 49 15.53 4.64 -2.55
N ALA A 50 14.25 4.38 -2.84
CA ALA A 50 13.44 5.21 -3.73
C ALA A 50 13.37 6.65 -3.24
N ARG A 51 13.10 6.86 -1.94
CA ARG A 51 13.04 8.19 -1.35
C ARG A 51 14.37 8.93 -1.39
N GLN A 52 15.49 8.23 -1.16
CA GLN A 52 16.83 8.82 -1.30
C GLN A 52 17.11 9.33 -2.73
N LYS A 53 16.49 8.70 -3.73
CA LYS A 53 16.60 9.07 -5.14
C LYS A 53 15.48 10.01 -5.64
N GLY A 54 14.55 10.40 -4.76
CA GLY A 54 13.40 11.24 -5.13
C GLY A 54 12.33 10.54 -5.96
N VAL A 55 12.34 9.20 -5.99
CA VAL A 55 11.34 8.37 -6.68
C VAL A 55 10.08 8.26 -5.83
N LEU A 56 8.91 8.43 -6.45
CA LEU A 56 7.63 8.35 -5.75
C LEU A 56 7.35 6.92 -5.26
N THR A 57 6.85 6.79 -4.04
CA THR A 57 6.55 5.49 -3.43
C THR A 57 5.04 5.25 -3.34
N LEU A 58 4.56 4.17 -3.95
CA LEU A 58 3.16 3.73 -3.87
C LEU A 58 3.07 2.34 -3.22
N CYS A 59 2.27 2.23 -2.17
CA CYS A 59 2.06 0.97 -1.47
C CYS A 59 0.60 0.54 -1.57
N ASN A 60 0.39 -0.70 -2.01
CA ASN A 60 -0.86 -1.42 -1.82
C ASN A 60 -0.61 -2.57 -0.84
N PRO A 61 -0.84 -2.40 0.47
CA PRO A 61 -0.53 -3.39 1.49
C PRO A 61 -1.42 -4.65 1.47
N ALA A 62 -2.13 -4.93 0.36
CA ALA A 62 -2.94 -6.12 0.21
C ALA A 62 -2.07 -7.40 0.14
N PRO A 63 -2.50 -8.50 0.79
CA PRO A 63 -3.74 -8.63 1.59
C PRO A 63 -3.63 -8.02 3.01
N SER A 64 -4.76 -7.54 3.55
CA SER A 64 -4.88 -6.69 4.76
C SER A 64 -4.32 -7.28 6.05
N ASP A 65 -4.18 -8.60 6.11
CA ASP A 65 -3.74 -9.38 7.27
C ASP A 65 -2.26 -9.21 7.60
N GLN A 66 -1.48 -8.55 6.74
CA GLN A 66 -0.04 -8.31 6.96
C GLN A 66 0.34 -6.84 7.20
N CYS A 67 -0.63 -5.92 7.26
CA CYS A 67 -0.38 -4.48 7.41
C CYS A 67 -0.17 -4.06 8.88
N GLU A 68 0.65 -4.80 9.63
CA GLU A 68 0.96 -4.47 11.03
C GLU A 68 2.22 -3.61 11.19
N ASP A 69 3.17 -3.69 10.24
CA ASP A 69 4.39 -2.89 10.32
C ASP A 69 4.14 -1.45 9.88
N ARG A 70 3.81 -0.60 10.85
CA ARG A 70 3.67 0.85 10.66
C ARG A 70 4.96 1.53 10.22
N SER A 71 6.14 0.90 10.37
CA SER A 71 7.41 1.52 10.04
C SER A 71 7.60 1.78 8.55
N ILE A 72 6.78 1.17 7.69
CA ILE A 72 6.77 1.47 6.25
C ILE A 72 5.93 2.70 5.91
N MET A 73 4.97 3.10 6.75
CA MET A 73 3.99 4.15 6.43
C MET A 73 4.63 5.52 6.16
N ASP A 74 5.67 5.87 6.92
CA ASP A 74 6.44 7.11 6.73
C ASP A 74 7.26 7.12 5.43
N LEU A 75 7.43 5.95 4.81
CA LEU A 75 8.13 5.79 3.55
C LEU A 75 7.20 5.80 2.34
N VAL A 76 5.88 5.94 2.53
CA VAL A 76 4.88 5.85 1.46
C VAL A 76 4.36 7.23 1.08
N ASP A 77 4.45 7.61 -0.18
CA ASP A 77 3.86 8.85 -0.68
C ASP A 77 2.37 8.66 -1.05
N ILE A 78 2.01 7.47 -1.55
CA ILE A 78 0.64 7.11 -1.91
C ILE A 78 0.31 5.73 -1.34
N LEU A 79 -0.63 5.66 -0.40
CA LEU A 79 -1.22 4.41 0.04
C LEU A 79 -2.50 4.14 -0.75
N CYS A 80 -2.60 2.98 -1.41
CA CYS A 80 -3.78 2.58 -2.17
C CYS A 80 -4.35 1.29 -1.60
N ILE A 81 -5.57 1.35 -1.05
CA ILE A 81 -6.23 0.27 -0.33
C ILE A 81 -7.72 0.18 -0.70
N ASN A 82 -8.34 -0.97 -0.45
CA ASN A 82 -9.80 -1.11 -0.53
C ASN A 82 -10.51 -0.76 0.79
N GLU A 83 -11.83 -0.90 0.82
CA GLU A 83 -12.69 -0.61 1.97
C GLU A 83 -12.35 -1.46 3.19
N LEU A 84 -12.11 -2.75 2.97
CA LEU A 84 -11.80 -3.71 4.04
C LEU A 84 -10.44 -3.39 4.68
N GLU A 85 -9.43 -3.15 3.85
CA GLU A 85 -8.09 -2.72 4.27
C GLU A 85 -8.14 -1.37 5.00
N ALA A 86 -8.91 -0.41 4.46
CA ALA A 86 -9.10 0.89 5.11
C ALA A 86 -9.76 0.75 6.48
N ALA A 87 -10.77 -0.10 6.63
CA ALA A 87 -11.41 -0.38 7.90
C ALA A 87 -10.44 -1.00 8.92
N VAL A 88 -9.61 -1.96 8.48
CA VAL A 88 -8.60 -2.61 9.32
C VAL A 88 -7.53 -1.62 9.80
N ILE A 89 -6.94 -0.84 8.88
CA ILE A 89 -5.83 0.07 9.20
C ILE A 89 -6.33 1.25 10.05
N SER A 90 -7.45 1.86 9.67
CA SER A 90 -8.01 3.03 10.37
C SER A 90 -8.72 2.67 11.68
N ARG A 91 -9.11 1.40 11.86
CA ARG A 91 -10.01 0.92 12.92
C ARG A 91 -11.35 1.66 12.93
N THR A 92 -11.86 1.97 11.74
CA THR A 92 -13.16 2.62 11.54
C THR A 92 -14.03 1.79 10.60
N VAL A 93 -15.35 2.05 10.61
CA VAL A 93 -16.28 1.40 9.68
C VAL A 93 -16.24 2.15 8.35
N VAL A 94 -16.07 1.42 7.25
CA VAL A 94 -16.04 1.98 5.89
C VAL A 94 -17.13 1.31 5.07
N ASN A 95 -18.33 1.89 5.11
CA ASN A 95 -19.52 1.38 4.40
C ASN A 95 -20.01 2.34 3.30
N ASP A 96 -19.46 3.54 3.24
CA ASP A 96 -19.84 4.59 2.30
C ASP A 96 -18.65 5.54 2.07
N VAL A 97 -18.87 6.54 1.20
CA VAL A 97 -17.87 7.55 0.84
C VAL A 97 -17.42 8.38 2.05
N ASP A 98 -18.32 8.67 3.01
CA ASP A 98 -18.01 9.51 4.17
C ASP A 98 -17.19 8.74 5.23
N GLY A 99 -17.51 7.47 5.43
CA GLY A 99 -16.70 6.52 6.21
C GLY A 99 -15.31 6.37 5.60
N ALA A 100 -15.23 6.22 4.28
CA ALA A 100 -13.96 6.17 3.57
C ALA A 100 -13.15 7.47 3.73
N ARG A 101 -13.76 8.65 3.62
CA ARG A 101 -13.09 9.94 3.89
C ARG A 101 -12.55 10.01 5.31
N THR A 102 -13.33 9.56 6.29
CA THR A 102 -12.91 9.52 7.70
C THR A 102 -11.72 8.59 7.89
N ALA A 103 -11.77 7.38 7.31
CA ALA A 103 -10.68 6.42 7.34
C ALA A 103 -9.42 6.97 6.67
N ALA A 104 -9.53 7.58 5.48
CA ALA A 104 -8.41 8.17 4.76
C ALA A 104 -7.72 9.26 5.60
N ALA A 105 -8.49 10.14 6.25
CA ALA A 105 -7.95 11.18 7.13
C ALA A 105 -7.23 10.60 8.37
N HIS A 106 -7.72 9.48 8.92
CA HIS A 106 -7.05 8.78 10.01
C HIS A 106 -5.73 8.16 9.57
N ILE A 107 -5.73 7.48 8.43
CA ILE A 107 -4.58 6.78 7.88
C ILE A 107 -3.49 7.75 7.44
N GLN A 108 -3.86 8.89 6.85
CA GLN A 108 -2.90 9.93 6.46
C GLN A 108 -2.07 10.43 7.64
N ARG A 109 -2.64 10.48 8.85
CA ARG A 109 -1.91 10.85 10.09
C ARG A 109 -0.91 9.78 10.56
N MET A 110 -0.90 8.60 9.93
CA MET A 110 0.01 7.50 10.25
C MET A 110 1.29 7.51 9.42
N GLY A 111 1.43 8.42 8.45
CA GLY A 111 2.64 8.54 7.63
C GLY A 111 2.40 8.90 6.16
N PRO A 112 1.47 8.23 5.44
CA PRO A 112 1.38 8.41 4.00
C PRO A 112 0.94 9.82 3.62
N ARG A 113 1.58 10.41 2.60
CA ARG A 113 1.20 11.76 2.14
C ARG A 113 -0.20 11.79 1.54
N ASN A 114 -0.54 10.78 0.74
CA ASN A 114 -1.84 10.64 0.09
C ASN A 114 -2.42 9.25 0.38
N VAL A 115 -3.74 9.17 0.54
CA VAL A 115 -4.46 7.91 0.71
C VAL A 115 -5.55 7.81 -0.35
N ILE A 116 -5.55 6.70 -1.08
CA ILE A 116 -6.57 6.29 -2.04
C ILE A 116 -7.33 5.10 -1.45
N ILE A 117 -8.63 5.26 -1.28
CA ILE A 117 -9.53 4.15 -0.95
C ILE A 117 -10.39 3.83 -2.16
N THR A 118 -10.30 2.60 -2.66
CA THR A 118 -11.14 2.07 -3.74
C THR A 118 -12.46 1.56 -3.16
N LEU A 119 -13.59 1.98 -3.72
CA LEU A 119 -14.93 1.65 -3.19
C LEU A 119 -15.73 0.68 -4.09
N GLY A 120 -15.07 -0.40 -4.53
CA GLY A 120 -15.69 -1.43 -5.37
C GLY A 120 -16.51 -0.86 -6.54
N ALA A 121 -17.50 -1.61 -7.00
CA ALA A 121 -18.62 -1.05 -7.77
C ALA A 121 -19.88 -1.72 -7.24
N ASP A 122 -20.72 -0.98 -6.53
CA ASP A 122 -22.03 -1.48 -6.11
C ASP A 122 -22.97 -1.49 -7.31
N ASP A 123 -23.37 -2.69 -7.79
CA ASP A 123 -24.43 -3.04 -8.79
C ASP A 123 -24.58 -2.17 -10.06
N CYS A 124 -23.75 -1.14 -10.22
CA CYS A 124 -23.98 0.05 -11.01
C CYS A 124 -22.64 0.60 -11.51
N ASN A 125 -21.67 -0.29 -11.83
CA ASN A 125 -20.44 -0.01 -12.61
C ASN A 125 -19.63 1.26 -12.27
N LEU A 126 -19.78 1.86 -11.09
CA LEU A 126 -19.08 3.08 -10.70
C LEU A 126 -18.04 2.74 -9.66
N ALA A 127 -16.77 2.75 -10.05
CA ALA A 127 -15.66 2.74 -9.10
C ALA A 127 -15.48 4.15 -8.53
N ALA A 128 -15.78 4.33 -7.25
CA ALA A 128 -15.50 5.57 -6.55
C ALA A 128 -14.12 5.49 -5.87
N PHE A 129 -13.37 6.59 -5.94
CA PHE A 129 -12.09 6.74 -5.27
C PHE A 129 -12.18 7.92 -4.30
N VAL A 130 -11.80 7.68 -3.05
CA VAL A 130 -11.58 8.76 -2.09
C VAL A 130 -10.09 9.04 -2.02
N LEU A 131 -9.71 10.26 -2.39
CA LEU A 131 -8.33 10.71 -2.38
C LEU A 131 -8.19 11.92 -1.45
N THR A 132 -7.29 11.81 -0.48
CA THR A 132 -6.80 12.97 0.28
C THR A 132 -5.49 13.45 -0.37
N ILE A 133 -5.50 14.64 -0.98
CA ILE A 133 -4.31 15.29 -1.54
C ILE A 133 -3.90 16.46 -0.67
N ASN A 134 -2.60 16.56 -0.35
CA ASN A 134 -1.96 17.76 0.20
C ASN A 134 -0.95 18.34 -0.78
#